data_AF-A0A831XN59-F1
#
_entry.id   AF-A0A831XN59-F1
#
_cell.length_a   1.000
_cell.length_b   1.000
_cell.length_c   1.000
_cell.angle_alpha   90.00
_cell.angle_beta   90.00
_cell.angle_gamma   90.00
#
_symmetry.space_group_name_H-M   'P 1'
#
loop_
_entity.id
_entity.type
_entity.pdbx_description
1 polymer ?
#
loop_
_entity_poly.entity_id
_entity_poly.type
_entity_poly.pdbx_seq_one_letter_code
_entity_poly.pdbx_strand_id
1 'polypeptide(L)' 'MSQTALLFLHVLSPLHAGTGQGIGAIDLPIAREKATGIPYLPGSSLKGVLRDQA' A
#
# COMPACT_ATOMS: atom_id res chain seq x y z
N MET A 1 17.08 -16.84 -12.12
CA MET A 1 17.01 -15.44 -12.61
C MET A 1 15.82 -14.77 -11.95
N SER A 2 15.97 -13.57 -11.39
CA SER A 2 14.81 -12.80 -10.90
C SER A 2 14.03 -12.28 -12.10
N GLN A 3 12.76 -12.65 -12.23
CA GLN A 3 11.90 -12.12 -13.27
C GLN A 3 11.38 -10.75 -12.84
N THR A 4 11.55 -9.73 -13.69
CA THR A 4 11.03 -8.39 -13.47
C THR A 4 9.77 -8.21 -14.31
N ALA A 5 8.69 -7.74 -13.70
CA ALA A 5 7.43 -7.45 -14.37
C ALA A 5 6.80 -6.17 -13.83
N LEU A 6 6.08 -5.44 -14.69
CA LEU A 6 5.20 -4.36 -14.28
C LEU A 6 3.85 -4.94 -13.87
N LEU A 7 3.36 -4.53 -12.70
CA LEU A 7 2.07 -4.94 -12.18
C LEU A 7 1.13 -3.73 -12.12
N PHE A 8 -0.06 -3.88 -12.69
CA PHE A 8 -1.14 -2.92 -12.54
C PHE A 8 -2.12 -3.43 -11.50
N LEU A 9 -2.45 -2.58 -10.53
CA LEU A 9 -3.35 -2.91 -9.42
C LEU A 9 -4.66 -2.15 -9.63
N HIS A 10 -5.71 -2.89 -10.00
CA HIS A 10 -7.06 -2.35 -10.02
C HIS A 10 -7.80 -2.78 -8.75
N VAL A 11 -8.19 -1.79 -7.97
CA VAL A 11 -8.85 -1.98 -6.68
C VAL A 11 -10.35 -2.23 -6.93
N LEU A 12 -10.82 -3.46 -6.72
CA LEU A 12 -12.23 -3.85 -6.95
C LEU A 12 -13.16 -3.49 -5.78
N SER A 13 -12.60 -3.27 -4.59
CA SER A 13 -13.30 -2.87 -3.36
C SER A 13 -12.45 -1.86 -2.61
N PRO A 14 -13.00 -0.98 -1.74
CA PRO A 14 -12.19 -0.04 -0.96
C PRO A 14 -10.95 -0.69 -0.32
N LEU A 15 -9.77 -0.13 -0.60
CA LEU A 15 -8.48 -0.66 -0.13
C LEU A 15 -7.94 0.22 1.01
N HIS A 16 -7.60 -0.41 2.13
CA HIS A 16 -6.99 0.26 3.27
C HIS A 16 -5.53 -0.18 3.47
N ALA A 17 -4.60 0.57 2.89
CA ALA A 17 -3.16 0.41 3.13
C ALA A 17 -2.74 1.25 4.34
N GLY A 18 -3.03 0.77 5.54
CA GLY A 18 -2.88 1.55 6.78
C GLY A 18 -1.43 1.84 7.18
N THR A 19 -1.22 2.96 7.89
CA THR A 19 0.07 3.32 8.51
C THR A 19 0.04 3.30 10.04
N GLY A 20 -0.93 2.60 10.63
CA GLY A 20 -1.16 2.59 12.08
C GLY A 20 -2.05 3.76 12.52
N GLN A 21 -1.93 4.16 13.79
CA GLN A 21 -2.71 5.26 14.37
C GLN A 21 -2.12 6.63 13.99
N GLY A 22 -2.97 7.51 13.48
CA GLY A 22 -2.63 8.88 13.13
C GLY A 22 -2.74 9.83 14.31
N ILE A 23 -1.99 10.94 14.25
CA ILE A 23 -2.10 12.07 15.18
C ILE A 23 -3.00 13.20 14.64
N GLY A 24 -3.56 13.02 13.44
CA GLY A 24 -4.41 13.99 12.76
C GLY A 24 -5.90 13.74 13.00
N ALA A 25 -6.75 14.37 12.20
CA ALA A 25 -8.20 14.19 12.28
C ALA A 25 -8.70 12.78 11.87
N ILE A 26 -7.81 11.91 11.37
CA ILE A 26 -8.12 10.55 10.93
C ILE A 26 -7.32 9.59 11.82
N ASP A 27 -8.04 8.75 12.58
CA ASP A 27 -7.43 7.77 13.48
C ASP A 27 -6.62 6.72 12.72
N LEU A 28 -7.17 6.21 11.62
CA LEU A 28 -6.55 5.18 10.78
C LEU A 28 -6.29 5.70 9.36
N PRO A 29 -5.21 6.47 9.14
CA PRO A 29 -4.86 6.96 7.82
C PRO A 29 -4.29 5.85 6.93
N ILE A 30 -4.47 6.03 5.61
CA ILE A 30 -3.78 5.25 4.58
C ILE A 30 -2.40 5.83 4.28
N ALA A 31 -1.52 5.01 3.72
CA ALA A 31 -0.21 5.40 3.27
C ALA A 31 -0.27 6.47 2.17
N ARG A 32 0.53 7.52 2.35
CA ARG A 32 0.68 8.65 1.43
C ARG A 32 2.14 9.02 1.29
N GLU A 33 2.55 9.35 0.08
CA GLU A 33 3.90 9.83 -0.17
C GLU A 33 4.12 11.16 0.55
N LYS A 34 5.20 11.28 1.33
CA LYS A 34 5.43 12.46 2.20
C LYS A 34 5.55 13.77 1.42
N ALA A 35 6.16 13.74 0.23
CA ALA A 35 6.40 14.93 -0.56
C ALA A 35 5.14 15.45 -1.28
N THR A 36 4.27 14.55 -1.74
CA THR A 36 3.14 14.88 -2.62
C THR A 36 1.78 14.73 -1.96
N GLY A 37 1.69 13.94 -0.89
CA GLY A 37 0.43 13.55 -0.25
C GLY A 37 -0.39 12.52 -1.05
N ILE A 38 0.10 12.06 -2.20
CA ILE A 38 -0.61 11.10 -3.07
C ILE A 38 -0.70 9.74 -2.36
N PRO A 39 -1.87 9.07 -2.35
CA PRO A 39 -2.00 7.71 -1.84
C PRO A 39 -1.12 6.73 -2.62
N TYR A 40 -0.44 5.83 -1.93
CA TYR A 40 0.33 4.77 -2.57
C TYR A 40 0.28 3.48 -1.76
N LEU A 41 0.67 2.37 -2.38
CA LEU A 41 0.80 1.07 -1.73
C LEU A 41 2.28 0.79 -1.43
N PRO A 42 2.70 0.69 -0.16
CA PRO A 42 4.09 0.40 0.16
C PRO A 42 4.56 -0.94 -0.43
N GLY A 43 5.79 -0.99 -0.93
CA GLY A 43 6.36 -2.23 -1.48
C GLY A 43 6.43 -3.36 -0.45
N SER A 44 6.58 -3.03 0.84
CA SER A 44 6.49 -4.01 1.94
C SER A 44 5.11 -4.65 2.06
N SER A 45 4.03 -3.87 1.87
CA SER A 45 2.65 -4.37 1.87
C SER A 45 2.43 -5.36 0.71
N LEU A 46 2.86 -4.99 -0.50
CA LEU A 46 2.76 -5.87 -1.68
C LEU A 46 3.58 -7.14 -1.52
N LYS A 47 4.84 -7.01 -1.10
CA LYS A 47 5.74 -8.15 -0.86
C LYS A 47 5.15 -9.12 0.16
N GLY A 48 4.59 -8.60 1.26
CA GLY A 48 3.98 -9.42 2.31
C GLY A 48 2.82 -10.25 1.77
N VAL A 49 1.87 -9.60 1.09
CA VAL A 49 0.68 -10.27 0.53
C VAL A 49 1.06 -11.29 -0.55
N LEU A 50 1.94 -10.93 -1.48
CA LEU A 50 2.37 -11.86 -2.54
C LEU A 50 3.14 -13.07 -1.98
N ARG A 51 3.90 -12.88 -0.90
CA ARG A 51 4.61 -13.97 -0.22
C ARG A 51 3.64 -14.90 0.52
N ASP A 52 2.61 -14.35 1.14
CA ASP A 52 1.60 -15.13 1.88
C ASP A 52 0.74 -16.01 0.96
N GLN A 53 0.52 -15.57 -0.29
CA GLN A 53 -0.26 -16.30 -1.30
C GLN A 53 0.53 -17.36 -2.09
N ALA A 54 1.85 -17.43 -1.92
CA ALA A 54 2.73 -18.37 -2.63
C ALA A 54 3.00 -19.63 -1.81
#